data_AF-A0A2N7X509-F1
#
_entry.id   AF-A0A2N7X509-F1
#
_cell.length_a   1.000
_cell.length_b   1.000
_cell.length_c   1.000
_cell.angle_alpha   90.00
_cell.angle_beta   90.00
_cell.angle_gamma   90.00
#
_symmetry.space_group_name_H-M   'P 1'
#
loop_
_entity.id
_entity.type
_entity.pdbx_description
1 polymer ?
#
loop_
_entity_poly.entity_id
_entity_poly.type
_entity_poly.pdbx_seq_one_letter_code
_entity_poly.pdbx_strand_id
1 'polypeptide(L)' 'MKRPLEGVRILEMGQLIAGPFAAKMLAEFGADVIKMQSRDDFLPFRGAVARSHRSARSIAAARSTAYAWYRSVPRQTL' A
#
# COMPACT_ATOMS: atom_id res chain seq x y z
N MET A 1 17.59 -16.36 -5.24
CA MET A 1 17.52 -16.31 -3.76
C MET A 1 16.14 -15.80 -3.39
N LYS A 2 15.36 -16.58 -2.62
CA LYS A 2 13.99 -16.22 -2.22
C LYS A 2 14.04 -15.09 -1.18
N ARG A 3 13.22 -14.05 -1.34
CA ARG A 3 13.18 -12.94 -0.37
C ARG A 3 12.30 -13.32 0.84
N PRO A 4 12.59 -12.82 2.07
CA PRO A 4 11.86 -13.21 3.27
C PRO A 4 10.34 -13.01 3.21
N LEU A 5 9.87 -11.98 2.51
CA LEU A 5 8.44 -11.66 2.35
C LEU A 5 7.93 -11.88 0.91
N GLU A 6 8.64 -12.69 0.12
CA GLU A 6 8.21 -13.00 -1.25
C GLU A 6 6.83 -13.68 -1.26
N GLY A 7 5.90 -13.11 -2.02
CA GLY A 7 4.52 -13.58 -2.11
C GLY A 7 3.55 -13.01 -1.06
N VAL A 8 4.05 -12.21 -0.10
CA VAL A 8 3.21 -11.52 0.88
C VAL A 8 2.65 -10.23 0.29
N ARG A 9 1.33 -10.02 0.43
CA ARG A 9 0.64 -8.78 0.02
C ARG A 9 0.21 -7.98 1.24
N ILE A 10 0.49 -6.68 1.23
CA ILE A 10 0.26 -5.79 2.37
C ILE A 10 -0.54 -4.57 1.90
N LEU A 11 -1.61 -4.26 2.63
CA LEU A 11 -2.37 -3.03 2.45
C LEU A 11 -1.93 -2.01 3.50
N GLU A 12 -1.32 -0.92 3.06
CA GLU A 12 -0.89 0.18 3.92
C GLU A 12 -2.00 1.23 4.00
N MET A 13 -2.45 1.53 5.22
CA MET A 13 -3.50 2.53 5.51
C MET A 13 -3.03 3.62 6.47
N GLY A 14 -1.77 3.58 6.91
CA GLY A 14 -1.19 4.55 7.80
C GLY A 14 -1.02 5.91 7.12
N GLN A 15 -0.86 6.94 7.96
CA GLN A 15 -0.69 8.32 7.53
C GLN A 15 0.59 8.87 8.13
N LEU A 16 1.09 9.96 7.55
CA LEU A 16 2.33 10.61 7.99
C LEU A 16 3.55 9.69 7.83
N ILE A 17 4.34 9.47 8.88
CA ILE A 17 5.69 8.91 8.76
C ILE A 17 5.72 7.42 9.10
N ALA A 18 5.15 7.01 10.24
CA ALA A 18 5.35 5.66 10.77
C ALA A 18 4.78 4.55 9.86
N GLY A 19 3.56 4.73 9.34
CA GLY A 19 2.91 3.75 8.46
C GLY A 19 3.69 3.54 7.14
N PRO A 20 3.94 4.61 6.36
CA PRO A 20 4.72 4.52 5.13
C PRO A 20 6.16 4.02 5.36
N PHE A 21 6.79 4.36 6.49
CA PHE A 21 8.12 3.87 6.83
C PHE A 21 8.14 2.36 7.08
N ALA A 22 7.23 1.85 7.91
CA ALA A 22 7.11 0.41 8.16
C ALA A 22 6.81 -0.35 6.87
N ALA A 23 5.87 0.16 6.06
CA ALA A 23 5.49 -0.46 4.80
C ALA A 23 6.65 -0.49 3.78
N LYS A 24 7.49 0.55 3.77
CA LYS A 24 8.72 0.56 2.98
C LYS A 24 9.67 -0.55 3.38
N MET A 25 9.94 -0.73 4.68
CA MET A 25 10.82 -1.81 5.14
C MET A 25 10.31 -3.19 4.71
N LEU A 26 8.99 -3.41 4.76
CA LEU A 26 8.38 -4.66 4.33
C LEU A 26 8.52 -4.88 2.81
N ALA A 27 8.40 -3.83 2.00
CA ALA A 27 8.65 -3.91 0.56
C ALA A 27 10.11 -4.27 0.24
N GLU A 28 11.08 -3.76 1.01
CA GLU A 28 12.50 -4.09 0.84
C GLU A 28 12.78 -5.58 1.09
N PHE A 29 12.02 -6.22 1.98
CA PHE A 29 12.05 -7.66 2.21
C PHE A 29 11.25 -8.49 1.20
N GLY A 30 10.68 -7.87 0.16
CA GLY A 30 10.05 -8.56 -0.97
C GLY A 30 8.52 -8.63 -0.93
N ALA A 31 7.87 -7.91 -0.01
CA ALA A 31 6.41 -7.82 0.01
C ALA A 31 5.88 -6.93 -1.13
N ASP A 32 4.69 -7.26 -1.64
CA ASP A 32 3.91 -6.41 -2.54
C ASP A 32 2.99 -5.49 -1.70
N VAL A 33 3.36 -4.22 -1.63
CA VAL A 33 2.74 -3.23 -0.74
C VAL A 33 1.88 -2.26 -1.55
N ILE A 34 0.61 -2.15 -1.17
CA ILE A 34 -0.36 -1.25 -1.79
C ILE A 34 -0.72 -0.15 -0.80
N LYS A 35 -0.49 1.10 -1.21
CA LYS A 35 -0.84 2.28 -0.42
C LYS A 35 -2.28 2.68 -0.69
N MET A 36 -3.13 2.62 0.33
CA MET A 36 -4.47 3.20 0.30
C MET A 36 -4.41 4.66 0.76
N GLN A 37 -4.99 5.55 -0.04
CA GLN A 37 -5.17 6.97 0.29
C GLN A 37 -6.65 7.33 0.16
N SER A 38 -7.12 8.24 1.01
CA SER A 38 -8.45 8.81 0.86
C SER A 38 -8.48 9.74 -0.36
N ARG A 39 -9.64 9.92 -1.00
CA ARG A 39 -9.75 10.83 -2.16
C ARG A 39 -9.45 12.28 -1.78
N ASP A 40 -9.68 12.63 -0.53
CA ASP A 40 -9.52 13.98 0.00
C ASP A 40 -8.09 14.26 0.47
N ASP A 41 -7.21 13.23 0.50
CA ASP A 41 -5.78 13.39 0.79
C ASP A 41 -5.07 14.27 -0.25
N PHE A 42 -5.71 14.54 -1.40
CA PHE A 42 -5.17 15.33 -2.52
C PHE A 42 -5.42 16.85 -2.45
N LEU A 43 -6.06 17.37 -1.39
CA LEU A 43 -6.33 18.82 -1.24
C LEU A 43 -5.18 19.59 -0.56
N PRO A 44 -4.98 20.89 -0.91
CA PRO A 44 -3.68 21.60 -0.87
C PRO A 44 -3.08 21.92 0.52
N PHE A 45 -3.61 21.39 1.62
CA PHE A 45 -3.07 21.59 2.97
C PHE A 45 -2.46 20.32 3.63
N ARG A 46 -2.07 19.31 2.85
CA ARG A 46 -1.38 18.07 3.32
C ARG A 46 0.03 17.84 2.71
N GLY A 47 0.79 18.92 2.47
CA GLY A 47 2.12 18.85 1.86
C GLY A 47 3.21 18.31 2.79
N ALA A 48 3.57 17.02 2.67
CA ALA A 48 4.91 16.52 3.07
C ALA A 48 5.31 15.13 2.54
N VAL A 49 4.40 14.24 2.10
CA VAL A 49 4.79 12.83 1.80
C VAL A 49 4.20 12.31 0.48
N ALA A 50 4.16 13.15 -0.55
CA ALA A 50 3.84 12.74 -1.91
C ALA A 50 5.09 12.84 -2.79
N ARG A 51 6.03 11.91 -2.56
CA ARG A 51 7.06 11.42 -3.49
C ARG A 51 8.20 10.82 -2.68
N SER A 52 8.10 9.52 -2.41
CA SER A 52 9.32 8.72 -2.44
C SER A 52 8.99 7.26 -2.70
N HIS A 53 9.76 6.70 -3.65
CA HIS A 53 9.92 5.29 -3.99
C HIS A 53 9.14 4.76 -5.22
N ARG A 54 9.94 4.55 -6.27
CA ARG A 54 9.69 4.17 -7.67
C ARG A 54 8.99 2.81 -7.88
N SER A 55 8.34 2.24 -6.86
CA SER A 55 7.69 0.92 -6.94
C SER A 55 6.32 0.82 -6.25
N ALA A 56 5.88 1.84 -5.49
CA ALA A 56 4.58 1.80 -4.83
C ALA A 56 3.47 2.23 -5.80
N ARG A 57 2.62 1.28 -6.22
CA ARG A 57 1.40 1.60 -6.97
C ARG A 57 0.38 2.25 -6.02
N SER A 58 0.20 3.56 -6.15
CA SER A 58 -0.85 4.29 -5.42
C SER A 58 -2.19 4.09 -6.14
N ILE A 59 -3.22 3.66 -5.41
CA ILE A 59 -4.60 3.61 -5.92
C ILE A 59 -5.44 4.56 -5.06
N ALA A 60 -5.93 5.64 -5.65
CA ALA A 60 -6.98 6.47 -5.06
C ALA A 60 -8.30 5.69 -5.16
N ALA A 61 -8.60 4.85 -4.17
CA ALA A 61 -9.77 3.99 -4.21
C ALA A 61 -10.98 4.68 -3.56
N ALA A 62 -12.09 4.80 -4.30
CA ALA A 62 -13.40 4.86 -3.66
C ALA A 62 -13.62 3.55 -2.88
N ARG A 63 -14.38 3.57 -1.78
CA ARG A 63 -14.62 2.40 -0.89
C ARG A 63 -14.99 1.10 -1.66
N SER A 64 -15.60 1.22 -2.84
CA SER A 64 -15.98 0.09 -3.70
C SER A 64 -14.80 -0.55 -4.46
N THR A 65 -13.83 0.23 -4.95
CA THR A 65 -12.73 -0.26 -5.80
C THR A 65 -11.69 -1.04 -5.00
N ALA A 66 -11.35 -0.57 -3.79
CA ALA A 66 -10.46 -1.30 -2.90
C ALA A 66 -11.04 -2.64 -2.46
N TYR A 67 -12.34 -2.66 -2.19
CA TYR A 67 -13.06 -3.87 -1.82
C TYR A 67 -13.16 -4.86 -2.99
N ALA A 68 -13.35 -4.38 -4.23
CA ALA A 68 -13.34 -5.20 -5.43
C ALA A 68 -11.97 -5.83 -5.69
N TRP A 69 -10.88 -5.06 -5.52
CA TRP A 69 -9.53 -5.61 -5.61
C TRP A 69 -9.26 -6.65 -4.51
N TYR A 70 -9.62 -6.35 -3.25
CA TYR A 70 -9.53 -7.31 -2.14
C TYR A 70 -10.28 -8.62 -2.42
N ARG A 71 -11.48 -8.56 -3.03
CA ARG A 71 -12.23 -9.77 -3.44
C ARG A 71 -11.63 -10.51 -4.62
N SER A 72 -10.88 -9.83 -5.50
CA SER A 72 -10.19 -10.46 -6.64
C SER A 72 -8.91 -11.21 -6.25
N VAL A 73 -8.45 -11.04 -5.01
CA VAL A 73 -7.34 -11.82 -4.45
C VAL A 73 -7.81 -13.26 -4.21
N PRO A 74 -7.18 -14.28 -4.83
CA PRO A 74 -7.49 -15.67 -4.52
C PRO A 74 -7.23 -15.91 -3.04
N ARG A 75 -8.27 -16.28 -2.28
CA ARG A 75 -8.09 -16.77 -0.92
C ARG A 75 -7.43 -18.13 -1.03
N GLN A 76 -6.19 -18.26 -0.53
CA GLN A 76 -5.64 -19.59 -0.29
C GLN A 76 -6.52 -20.23 0.79
N THR A 77 -7.30 -21.23 0.38
CA THR A 77 -8.04 -22.12 1.27
C THR A 77 -7.03 -22.82 2.17
N LEU A 78 -7.24 -22.76 3.49
CA LEU A 78 -6.61 -23.68 4.43
C LEU A 78 -7.12 -25.10 4.16
#